data_AF-A0A2A2Y769-F1
#
_entry.id   AF-A0A2A2Y769-F1
#
_cell.length_a   1.000
_cell.length_b   1.000
_cell.length_c   1.000
_cell.angle_alpha   90.00
_cell.angle_beta   90.00
_cell.angle_gamma   90.00
#
_symmetry.space_group_name_H-M   'P 1'
#
loop_
_entity.id
_entity.type
_entity.pdbx_description
1 polymer ?
#
loop_
_entity_poly.entity_id
_entity_poly.type
_entity_poly.pdbx_seq_one_letter_code
_entity_poly.pdbx_strand_id
1 'polypeptide(L)'
;MKPVIYHCVSRVVERRFAFGDVEREQFRIFMRMYENFSGCRVLSYCIMSNHIHILLEVPPMPEGGLSDEGLLNRLRAIYSEAVVADVEKELKQARSKDLSDYAAEIHARYAYRMHNLSEFMKTVMQRMTQWFNREHNRTGTLWESRFTSVIVESGIAARMIAAYIDLNPVRAGLVTDPAEYRWSGYGEAVGGGAKGNGKKAREGLVRACMSQKGVGFEAEKWQEVARVYRKLLGVALERKAGRAGEMVAAEKKKRLAAVTDKLLQRGAKSDGNAVKQEDDEMVLREMEMAAMLRHRVRYFTAGAVIGSKMFVNEVFAQARERFSEIRKDGARAMKGNAQAARGQLWSMRDLQV
;
A
#
# COMPACT_ATOMS: atom_id res chain seq x y z
N MET A 1 17.73 -4.79 9.15
CA MET A 1 17.03 -3.66 8.48
C MET A 1 15.54 -3.71 8.81
N LYS A 2 14.80 -2.61 8.73
CA LYS A 2 13.32 -2.60 8.87
C LYS A 2 12.66 -2.69 7.48
N PRO A 3 11.44 -3.23 7.35
CA PRO A 3 10.68 -3.16 6.09
C PRO A 3 10.45 -1.71 5.65
N VAL A 4 10.43 -1.48 4.33
CA VAL A 4 10.14 -0.16 3.75
C VAL A 4 8.87 -0.23 2.93
N ILE A 5 7.96 0.73 3.11
CA ILE A 5 6.70 0.81 2.35
C ILE A 5 6.84 1.86 1.26
N TYR A 6 6.34 1.54 0.07
CA TYR A 6 6.36 2.41 -1.10
C TYR A 6 4.96 2.53 -1.69
N HIS A 7 4.54 3.74 -2.02
CA HIS A 7 3.43 3.95 -2.94
C HIS A 7 3.97 4.10 -4.35
N CYS A 8 3.70 3.10 -5.18
CA CYS A 8 4.15 3.02 -6.56
C CYS A 8 3.04 3.39 -7.52
N VAL A 9 3.38 4.17 -8.56
CA VAL A 9 2.45 4.57 -9.62
C VAL A 9 3.09 4.34 -10.98
N SER A 10 2.33 3.79 -11.92
CA SER A 10 2.72 3.72 -13.33
C SER A 10 1.55 4.05 -14.24
N ARG A 11 1.83 4.63 -15.40
CA ARG A 11 0.84 5.10 -16.38
C ARG A 11 1.11 4.48 -17.74
N VAL A 12 0.02 4.20 -18.45
CA VAL A 12 0.05 3.72 -19.84
C VAL A 12 0.41 4.88 -20.77
N VAL A 13 1.18 4.58 -21.82
CA VAL A 13 1.59 5.54 -22.86
C VAL A 13 0.41 6.33 -23.42
N GLU A 14 0.62 7.63 -23.69
CA GLU A 14 -0.40 8.59 -24.15
C GLU A 14 -1.60 8.75 -23.20
N ARG A 15 -1.51 8.20 -21.98
CA ARG A 15 -2.61 8.12 -21.00
C ARG A 15 -3.88 7.49 -21.55
N ARG A 16 -3.78 6.72 -22.63
CA ARG A 16 -4.91 6.03 -23.25
C ARG A 16 -5.54 5.04 -22.26
N PHE A 17 -6.86 4.89 -22.34
CA PHE A 17 -7.59 3.90 -21.54
C PHE A 17 -7.37 2.49 -22.12
N ALA A 18 -6.21 1.90 -21.83
CA ALA A 18 -5.83 0.59 -22.34
C ALA A 18 -6.38 -0.58 -21.52
N PHE A 19 -6.80 -0.36 -20.27
CA PHE A 19 -7.21 -1.44 -19.38
C PHE A 19 -8.74 -1.51 -19.26
N GLY A 20 -9.31 -2.53 -19.88
CA GLY A 20 -10.65 -3.02 -19.62
C GLY A 20 -10.64 -4.07 -18.50
N ASP A 21 -11.73 -4.82 -18.39
CA ASP A 21 -11.90 -5.81 -17.32
C ASP A 21 -10.87 -6.94 -17.38
N VAL A 22 -10.59 -7.42 -18.58
CA VAL A 22 -9.65 -8.53 -18.83
C VAL A 22 -8.23 -8.08 -18.49
N GLU A 23 -7.81 -6.91 -18.95
CA GLU A 23 -6.48 -6.38 -18.66
C GLU A 23 -6.29 -6.09 -17.17
N ARG A 24 -7.31 -5.53 -16.50
CA ARG A 24 -7.25 -5.27 -15.06
C ARG A 24 -7.13 -6.57 -14.27
N GLU A 25 -7.88 -7.59 -14.66
CA GLU A 25 -7.81 -8.92 -14.07
C GLU A 25 -6.44 -9.56 -14.26
N GLN A 26 -5.91 -9.52 -15.49
CA GLN A 26 -4.62 -10.08 -15.80
C GLN A 26 -3.49 -9.40 -15.04
N PHE A 27 -3.54 -8.06 -14.91
CA PHE A 27 -2.56 -7.33 -14.11
C PHE A 27 -2.62 -7.76 -12.64
N ARG A 28 -3.82 -7.93 -12.06
CA ARG A 28 -3.99 -8.44 -10.69
C ARG A 28 -3.36 -9.82 -10.54
N ILE A 29 -3.59 -10.72 -11.50
CA ILE A 29 -3.01 -12.08 -11.50
C ILE A 29 -1.48 -12.00 -11.46
N PHE A 30 -0.86 -11.25 -12.38
CA PHE A 30 0.61 -11.10 -12.37
C PHE A 30 1.12 -10.49 -11.06
N MET A 31 0.47 -9.44 -10.56
CA MET A 31 0.85 -8.81 -9.30
C MET A 31 0.84 -9.82 -8.14
N ARG A 32 -0.22 -10.64 -8.00
CA ARG A 32 -0.34 -11.63 -6.93
C ARG A 32 0.64 -12.81 -7.10
N MET A 33 0.88 -13.26 -8.34
CA MET A 33 1.91 -14.27 -8.62
C MET A 33 3.30 -13.79 -8.18
N TYR A 34 3.67 -12.56 -8.56
CA TYR A 34 4.97 -12.02 -8.22
C TYR A 34 5.09 -11.58 -6.76
N GLU A 35 3.98 -11.29 -6.09
CA GLU A 35 3.96 -11.09 -4.62
C GLU A 35 4.38 -12.37 -3.90
N ASN A 36 3.85 -13.53 -4.32
CA ASN A 36 4.21 -14.83 -3.74
C ASN A 36 5.66 -15.23 -4.04
N PHE A 37 6.20 -14.84 -5.20
CA PHE A 37 7.59 -15.11 -5.56
C PHE A 37 8.58 -14.18 -4.84
N SER A 38 8.36 -12.87 -4.90
CA SER A 38 9.41 -11.88 -4.58
C SER A 38 9.62 -11.65 -3.09
N GLY A 39 8.60 -11.89 -2.25
CA GLY A 39 8.64 -11.54 -0.83
C GLY A 39 8.35 -10.07 -0.54
N CYS A 40 8.12 -9.27 -1.59
CA CYS A 40 7.39 -8.03 -1.45
C CYS A 40 5.94 -8.35 -1.10
N ARG A 41 5.27 -7.43 -0.39
CA ARG A 41 3.92 -7.63 0.14
C ARG A 41 3.03 -6.48 -0.31
N VAL A 42 1.92 -6.77 -0.96
CA VAL A 42 1.00 -5.76 -1.48
C VAL A 42 -0.02 -5.43 -0.40
N LEU A 43 0.11 -4.22 0.17
CA LEU A 43 -0.75 -3.76 1.27
C LEU A 43 -2.12 -3.27 0.77
N SER A 44 -2.13 -2.56 -0.35
CA SER A 44 -3.32 -2.16 -1.09
C SER A 44 -2.91 -1.82 -2.53
N TYR A 45 -3.87 -1.75 -3.45
CA TYR A 45 -3.63 -1.41 -4.85
C TYR A 45 -4.91 -0.89 -5.51
N CYS A 46 -4.78 -0.28 -6.68
CA CYS A 46 -5.91 0.05 -7.55
C CYS A 46 -5.45 0.06 -9.01
N ILE A 47 -6.15 -0.67 -9.86
CA ILE A 47 -5.88 -0.77 -11.30
C ILE A 47 -6.93 0.06 -12.03
N MET A 48 -6.56 1.24 -12.51
CA MET A 48 -7.42 2.14 -13.28
C MET A 48 -7.33 1.81 -14.78
N SER A 49 -8.13 2.49 -15.62
CA SER A 49 -8.14 2.26 -17.07
C SER A 49 -6.84 2.67 -17.80
N ASN A 50 -6.04 3.58 -17.23
CA ASN A 50 -4.78 4.06 -17.83
C ASN A 50 -3.60 4.14 -16.85
N HIS A 51 -3.77 3.73 -15.60
CA HIS A 51 -2.71 3.77 -14.62
C HIS A 51 -2.95 2.81 -13.46
N ILE A 52 -1.90 2.52 -12.72
CA ILE A 52 -1.94 1.63 -11.56
C ILE A 52 -1.40 2.35 -10.33
N HIS A 53 -1.90 1.95 -9.18
CA HIS A 53 -1.42 2.32 -7.85
C HIS A 53 -1.15 1.04 -7.06
N ILE A 54 0.01 0.93 -6.41
CA ILE A 54 0.37 -0.20 -5.54
C ILE A 54 1.02 0.36 -4.28
N LEU A 55 0.48 0.05 -3.11
CA LEU A 55 1.15 0.23 -1.82
C LEU A 55 1.91 -1.05 -1.51
N LEU A 56 3.22 -1.04 -1.70
CA LEU A 56 4.08 -2.21 -1.63
C LEU A 56 5.02 -2.10 -0.43
N GLU A 57 5.04 -3.11 0.41
CA GLU A 57 6.06 -3.27 1.44
C GLU A 57 7.17 -4.20 0.96
N VAL A 58 8.41 -3.76 1.16
CA VAL A 58 9.62 -4.54 0.87
C VAL A 58 10.32 -4.84 2.20
N PRO A 59 10.14 -6.05 2.76
CA PRO A 59 10.95 -6.50 3.88
C PRO A 59 12.40 -6.72 3.44
N PRO A 60 13.39 -6.55 4.31
CA PRO A 60 14.77 -6.93 3.99
C PRO A 60 14.87 -8.43 3.71
N MET A 61 15.88 -8.83 2.94
CA MET A 61 16.27 -10.23 2.87
C MET A 61 16.62 -10.72 4.29
N PRO A 62 16.20 -11.93 4.71
CA PRO A 62 16.65 -12.49 5.97
C PRO A 62 18.17 -12.60 6.04
N GLU A 63 18.71 -12.49 7.25
CA GLU A 63 20.13 -12.74 7.50
C GLU A 63 20.47 -14.18 7.10
N GLY A 64 21.55 -14.36 6.33
CA GLY A 64 21.90 -15.66 5.73
C GLY A 64 21.11 -16.04 4.46
N GLY A 65 20.18 -15.20 4.00
CA GLY A 65 19.41 -15.44 2.78
C GLY A 65 18.19 -16.35 2.98
N LEU A 66 17.74 -17.00 1.91
CA LEU A 66 16.62 -17.94 1.95
C LEU A 66 17.14 -19.36 2.21
N SER A 67 16.35 -20.18 2.91
CA SER A 67 16.56 -21.63 2.91
C SER A 67 16.27 -22.21 1.52
N ASP A 68 16.84 -23.39 1.21
CA ASP A 68 16.57 -24.10 -0.04
C ASP A 68 15.05 -24.33 -0.23
N GLU A 69 14.35 -24.76 0.83
CA GLU A 69 12.89 -24.92 0.84
C GLU A 69 12.17 -23.58 0.62
N GLY A 70 12.61 -22.51 1.27
CA GLY A 70 12.04 -21.17 1.12
C GLY A 70 12.17 -20.64 -0.30
N LEU A 71 13.31 -20.88 -0.96
CA LEU A 71 13.52 -20.57 -2.36
C LEU A 71 12.57 -21.39 -3.26
N LEU A 72 12.53 -22.71 -3.10
CA LEU A 72 11.68 -23.59 -3.92
C LEU A 72 10.19 -23.24 -3.79
N ASN A 73 9.72 -22.96 -2.58
CA ASN A 73 8.34 -22.52 -2.34
C ASN A 73 7.99 -21.24 -3.11
N ARG A 74 8.93 -20.29 -3.22
CA ARG A 74 8.74 -19.07 -4.01
C ARG A 74 8.79 -19.33 -5.50
N LEU A 75 9.67 -20.22 -5.96
CA LEU A 75 9.77 -20.56 -7.39
C LEU A 75 8.48 -21.17 -7.93
N ARG A 76 7.78 -22.00 -7.14
CA ARG A 76 6.46 -22.58 -7.50
C ARG A 76 5.40 -21.54 -7.85
N ALA A 77 5.54 -20.28 -7.40
CA ALA A 77 4.59 -19.23 -7.73
C ALA A 77 4.62 -18.80 -9.21
N ILE A 78 5.75 -19.00 -9.92
CA ILE A 78 5.93 -18.49 -11.29
C ILE A 78 6.58 -19.49 -12.26
N TYR A 79 7.18 -20.57 -11.77
CA TYR A 79 7.80 -21.61 -12.58
C TYR A 79 6.99 -22.90 -12.53
N SER A 80 7.05 -23.68 -13.61
CA SER A 80 6.44 -25.01 -13.68
C SER A 80 7.09 -25.99 -12.70
N GLU A 81 6.36 -27.03 -12.29
CA GLU A 81 6.88 -28.08 -11.41
C GLU A 81 8.17 -28.73 -11.91
N ALA A 82 8.29 -28.96 -13.22
CA ALA A 82 9.51 -29.52 -13.82
C ALA A 82 10.75 -28.65 -13.53
N VAL A 83 10.66 -27.35 -13.81
CA VAL A 83 11.73 -26.38 -13.52
C VAL A 83 12.07 -26.35 -12.03
N VAL A 84 11.07 -26.38 -11.14
CA VAL A 84 11.32 -26.39 -9.69
C VAL A 84 12.00 -27.69 -9.25
N ALA A 85 11.59 -28.83 -9.80
CA ALA A 85 12.19 -30.13 -9.52
C ALA A 85 13.66 -30.21 -9.96
N ASP A 86 13.98 -29.61 -11.12
CA ASP A 86 15.36 -29.51 -11.60
C ASP A 86 16.23 -28.69 -10.66
N VAL A 87 15.74 -27.53 -10.20
CA VAL A 87 16.46 -26.69 -9.22
C VAL A 87 16.61 -27.41 -7.88
N GLU A 88 15.58 -28.11 -7.41
CA GLU A 88 15.66 -28.90 -6.18
C GLU A 88 16.73 -30.00 -6.28
N LYS A 89 16.80 -30.68 -7.43
CA LYS A 89 17.84 -31.68 -7.70
C LYS A 89 19.24 -31.06 -7.75
N GLU A 90 19.40 -29.91 -8.41
CA GLU A 90 20.67 -29.16 -8.48
C GLU A 90 21.16 -28.78 -7.07
N LEU A 91 20.27 -28.24 -6.22
CA LEU A 91 20.57 -27.89 -4.83
C LEU A 91 20.95 -29.12 -4.00
N LYS A 92 20.16 -30.21 -4.07
CA LYS A 92 20.46 -31.45 -3.32
C LYS A 92 21.83 -32.02 -3.70
N GLN A 93 22.17 -31.99 -4.99
CA GLN A 93 23.48 -32.43 -5.48
C GLN A 93 24.61 -31.55 -4.93
N ALA A 94 24.47 -30.22 -4.99
CA ALA A 94 25.45 -29.29 -4.44
C ALA A 94 25.67 -29.53 -2.94
N ARG A 95 24.60 -29.68 -2.15
CA ARG A 95 24.66 -29.97 -0.71
C ARG A 95 25.32 -31.33 -0.41
N SER A 96 24.98 -32.37 -1.18
CA SER A 96 25.55 -33.73 -0.98
C SER A 96 27.06 -33.80 -1.24
N LYS A 97 27.59 -32.89 -2.06
CA LYS A 97 29.01 -32.78 -2.40
C LYS A 97 29.73 -31.69 -1.60
N ASP A 98 29.05 -31.09 -0.62
CA ASP A 98 29.54 -29.97 0.19
C ASP A 98 30.02 -28.76 -0.63
N LEU A 99 29.39 -28.53 -1.79
CA LEU A 99 29.71 -27.43 -2.71
C LEU A 99 28.93 -26.16 -2.32
N SER A 100 29.31 -25.55 -1.21
CA SER A 100 28.61 -24.39 -0.65
C SER A 100 28.55 -23.18 -1.58
N ASP A 101 29.63 -22.87 -2.30
CA ASP A 101 29.67 -21.75 -3.25
C ASP A 101 28.71 -21.97 -4.42
N TYR A 102 28.67 -23.19 -4.97
CA TYR A 102 27.76 -23.53 -6.06
C TYR A 102 26.29 -23.47 -5.60
N ALA A 103 25.99 -23.92 -4.37
CA ALA A 103 24.65 -23.75 -3.80
C ALA A 103 24.28 -22.26 -3.69
N ALA A 104 25.21 -21.40 -3.29
CA ALA A 104 25.00 -19.95 -3.23
C ALA A 104 24.76 -19.34 -4.62
N GLU A 105 25.46 -19.80 -5.65
CA GLU A 105 25.25 -19.38 -7.04
C GLU A 105 23.85 -19.77 -7.56
N ILE A 106 23.38 -20.98 -7.25
CA ILE A 106 22.02 -21.42 -7.58
C ILE A 106 20.98 -20.50 -6.92
N HIS A 107 21.18 -20.16 -5.64
CA HIS A 107 20.33 -19.19 -4.94
C HIS A 107 20.36 -17.81 -5.62
N ALA A 108 21.54 -17.30 -5.91
CA ALA A 108 21.73 -15.98 -6.52
C ALA A 108 21.03 -15.84 -7.88
N ARG A 109 20.96 -16.93 -8.67
CA ARG A 109 20.24 -17.00 -9.96
C ARG A 109 18.78 -16.54 -9.86
N TYR A 110 18.15 -16.70 -8.69
CA TYR A 110 16.74 -16.37 -8.47
C TYR A 110 16.52 -15.26 -7.44
N ALA A 111 17.33 -15.23 -6.38
CA ALA A 111 17.14 -14.34 -5.24
C ALA A 111 17.32 -12.85 -5.60
N TYR A 112 18.04 -12.53 -6.68
CA TYR A 112 18.23 -11.13 -7.11
C TYR A 112 16.92 -10.38 -7.38
N ARG A 113 15.84 -11.11 -7.71
CA ARG A 113 14.49 -10.56 -7.96
C ARG A 113 13.61 -10.48 -6.71
N MET A 114 14.12 -10.95 -5.58
CA MET A 114 13.39 -11.03 -4.32
C MET A 114 13.79 -9.87 -3.41
N HIS A 115 12.88 -9.44 -2.54
CA HIS A 115 13.10 -8.37 -1.58
C HIS A 115 13.60 -7.05 -2.23
N ASN A 116 13.18 -6.80 -3.48
CA ASN A 116 13.62 -5.66 -4.28
C ASN A 116 12.44 -5.00 -5.01
N LEU A 117 12.18 -3.73 -4.67
CA LEU A 117 11.12 -2.92 -5.28
C LEU A 117 11.24 -2.84 -6.81
N SER A 118 12.47 -2.57 -7.29
CA SER A 118 12.73 -2.34 -8.71
C SER A 118 12.45 -3.58 -9.54
N GLU A 119 12.92 -4.73 -9.06
CA GLU A 119 12.74 -6.01 -9.76
C GLU A 119 11.30 -6.48 -9.72
N PHE A 120 10.58 -6.28 -8.60
CA PHE A 120 9.14 -6.56 -8.52
C PHE A 120 8.36 -5.74 -9.56
N MET A 121 8.50 -4.41 -9.55
CA MET A 121 7.76 -3.53 -10.44
C MET A 121 8.13 -3.76 -11.91
N LYS A 122 9.43 -3.85 -12.22
CA LYS A 122 9.93 -4.14 -13.58
C LYS A 122 9.33 -5.42 -14.12
N THR A 123 9.37 -6.49 -13.31
CA THR A 123 8.85 -7.79 -13.70
C THR A 123 7.36 -7.74 -14.01
N VAL A 124 6.53 -7.25 -13.09
CA VAL A 124 5.06 -7.20 -13.27
C VAL A 124 4.70 -6.37 -14.49
N MET A 125 5.32 -5.19 -14.64
CA MET A 125 5.11 -4.30 -15.79
C MET A 125 5.53 -4.94 -17.13
N GLN A 126 6.66 -5.66 -17.15
CA GLN A 126 7.14 -6.33 -18.35
C GLN A 126 6.22 -7.49 -18.75
N ARG A 127 5.77 -8.29 -17.79
CA ARG A 127 4.84 -9.41 -18.05
C ARG A 127 3.49 -8.92 -18.56
N MET A 128 2.98 -7.82 -17.98
CA MET A 128 1.79 -7.16 -18.51
C MET A 128 2.00 -6.67 -19.94
N THR A 129 3.15 -6.04 -20.24
CA THR A 129 3.46 -5.56 -21.60
C THR A 129 3.49 -6.72 -22.61
N GLN A 130 4.18 -7.81 -22.27
CA GLN A 130 4.28 -8.99 -23.14
C GLN A 130 2.92 -9.62 -23.40
N TRP A 131 2.13 -9.80 -22.34
CA TRP A 131 0.78 -10.35 -22.47
C TRP A 131 -0.13 -9.43 -23.27
N PHE A 132 -0.15 -8.13 -22.96
CA PHE A 132 -1.00 -7.14 -23.65
C PHE A 132 -0.66 -7.06 -25.14
N ASN A 133 0.63 -7.02 -25.47
CA ASN A 133 1.10 -6.98 -26.85
C ASN A 133 0.68 -8.22 -27.63
N ARG A 134 0.78 -9.40 -27.02
CA ARG A 134 0.31 -10.65 -27.64
C ARG A 134 -1.20 -10.67 -27.83
N GLU A 135 -1.96 -10.30 -26.80
CA GLU A 135 -3.43 -10.32 -26.81
C GLU A 135 -4.01 -9.34 -27.84
N HIS A 136 -3.39 -8.17 -27.98
CA HIS A 136 -3.84 -7.10 -28.87
C HIS A 136 -3.08 -7.06 -30.22
N ASN A 137 -2.36 -8.14 -30.57
CA ASN A 137 -1.54 -8.24 -31.78
C ASN A 137 -0.70 -6.99 -32.09
N ARG A 138 -0.03 -6.49 -31.04
CA ARG A 138 0.70 -5.21 -30.98
C ARG A 138 2.17 -5.44 -30.65
N THR A 139 3.02 -4.49 -31.02
CA THR A 139 4.40 -4.39 -30.53
C THR A 139 4.65 -3.05 -29.82
N GLY A 140 5.80 -2.90 -29.15
CA GLY A 140 6.20 -1.64 -28.50
C GLY A 140 5.86 -1.52 -27.00
N THR A 141 6.08 -0.31 -26.45
CA THR A 141 5.99 -0.02 -25.01
C THR A 141 4.53 0.17 -24.58
N LEU A 142 4.16 -0.39 -23.42
CA LEU A 142 2.84 -0.19 -22.82
C LEU A 142 2.83 1.00 -21.83
N TRP A 143 3.95 1.20 -21.14
CA TRP A 143 4.09 2.17 -20.06
C TRP A 143 4.81 3.44 -20.54
N GLU A 144 4.41 4.61 -20.05
CA GLU A 144 5.04 5.90 -20.38
C GLU A 144 6.52 5.95 -19.99
N SER A 145 6.82 5.42 -18.81
CA SER A 145 8.15 5.42 -18.22
C SER A 145 8.25 4.36 -17.12
N ARG A 146 9.40 4.32 -16.44
CA ARG A 146 9.54 3.57 -15.19
C ARG A 146 8.51 4.07 -14.17
N PHE A 147 8.07 3.17 -13.28
CA PHE A 147 7.22 3.55 -12.14
C PHE A 147 7.84 4.68 -11.31
N THR A 148 6.99 5.54 -10.73
CA THR A 148 7.38 6.46 -9.67
C THR A 148 7.07 5.84 -8.31
N SER A 149 7.79 6.26 -7.26
CA SER A 149 7.54 5.79 -5.91
C SER A 149 7.67 6.91 -4.87
N VAL A 150 6.84 6.82 -3.82
CA VAL A 150 6.96 7.61 -2.60
C VAL A 150 7.23 6.66 -1.44
N ILE A 151 8.24 6.92 -0.60
CA ILE A 151 8.48 6.17 0.64
C ILE A 151 7.41 6.55 1.67
N VAL A 152 6.86 5.57 2.37
CA VAL A 152 5.73 5.75 3.29
C VAL A 152 6.08 5.18 4.65
N GLU A 153 5.87 5.95 5.71
CA GLU A 153 5.96 5.45 7.08
C GLU A 153 4.80 4.47 7.37
N SER A 154 5.07 3.44 8.18
CA SER A 154 4.01 2.56 8.69
C SER A 154 3.06 3.32 9.62
N GLY A 155 1.86 2.77 9.86
CA GLY A 155 0.83 3.43 10.66
C GLY A 155 -0.01 4.42 9.85
N ILE A 156 -0.17 5.64 10.35
CA ILE A 156 -1.12 6.64 9.81
C ILE A 156 -0.86 6.91 8.33
N ALA A 157 0.39 7.13 7.91
CA ALA A 157 0.73 7.43 6.52
C ALA A 157 0.36 6.26 5.58
N ALA A 158 0.71 5.03 5.93
CA ALA A 158 0.35 3.83 5.18
C ALA A 158 -1.17 3.65 5.06
N ARG A 159 -1.91 3.83 6.17
CA ARG A 159 -3.38 3.74 6.18
C ARG A 159 -4.05 4.79 5.30
N MET A 160 -3.60 6.06 5.40
CA MET A 160 -4.16 7.16 4.60
C MET A 160 -3.86 7.00 3.10
N ILE A 161 -2.68 6.50 2.75
CA ILE A 161 -2.35 6.21 1.35
C ILE A 161 -3.13 5.00 0.84
N ALA A 162 -3.30 3.94 1.64
CA ALA A 162 -4.16 2.81 1.26
C ALA A 162 -5.58 3.30 0.95
N ALA A 163 -6.17 4.11 1.84
CA ALA A 163 -7.52 4.66 1.64
C ALA A 163 -7.58 5.58 0.42
N TYR A 164 -6.55 6.41 0.20
CA TYR A 164 -6.45 7.21 -1.02
C TYR A 164 -6.44 6.35 -2.28
N ILE A 165 -5.70 5.24 -2.27
CA ILE A 165 -5.60 4.30 -3.38
C ILE A 165 -6.97 3.69 -3.67
N ASP A 166 -7.64 3.15 -2.65
CA ASP A 166 -8.95 2.49 -2.77
C ASP A 166 -10.08 3.46 -3.15
N LEU A 167 -9.92 4.77 -2.92
CA LEU A 167 -10.86 5.81 -3.34
C LEU A 167 -10.64 6.33 -4.78
N ASN A 168 -9.60 5.89 -5.49
CA ASN A 168 -9.39 6.32 -6.89
C ASN A 168 -10.59 6.04 -7.81
N PRO A 169 -11.22 4.85 -7.78
CA PRO A 169 -12.36 4.54 -8.64
C PRO A 169 -13.54 5.47 -8.40
N VAL A 170 -13.80 5.82 -7.13
CA VAL A 170 -14.87 6.76 -6.77
C VAL A 170 -14.54 8.18 -7.23
N ARG A 171 -13.30 8.64 -7.01
CA ARG A 171 -12.86 9.97 -7.48
C ARG A 171 -12.92 10.10 -9.01
N ALA A 172 -12.73 8.99 -9.72
CA ALA A 172 -12.84 8.94 -11.18
C ALA A 172 -14.29 8.79 -11.67
N GLY A 173 -15.27 8.65 -10.77
CA GLY A 173 -16.68 8.47 -11.12
C GLY A 173 -17.02 7.09 -11.68
N LEU A 174 -16.16 6.08 -11.49
CA LEU A 174 -16.38 4.73 -12.00
C LEU A 174 -17.38 3.93 -11.16
N VAL A 175 -17.42 4.20 -9.85
CA VAL A 175 -18.31 3.57 -8.87
C VAL A 175 -18.70 4.59 -7.81
N THR A 176 -19.78 4.32 -7.08
CA THR A 176 -20.20 5.18 -5.95
C THR A 176 -19.67 4.69 -4.61
N ASP A 177 -19.40 3.39 -4.50
CA ASP A 177 -18.83 2.76 -3.33
C ASP A 177 -17.48 2.09 -3.70
N PRO A 178 -16.38 2.32 -2.96
CA PRO A 178 -15.11 1.65 -3.25
C PRO A 178 -15.20 0.11 -3.16
N ALA A 179 -16.18 -0.45 -2.44
CA ALA A 179 -16.41 -1.90 -2.39
C ALA A 179 -16.85 -2.49 -3.74
N GLU A 180 -17.44 -1.69 -4.62
CA GLU A 180 -17.95 -2.12 -5.95
C GLU A 180 -16.81 -2.29 -6.96
N TYR A 181 -15.62 -1.74 -6.70
CA TYR A 181 -14.50 -1.79 -7.63
C TYR A 181 -13.55 -2.95 -7.34
N ARG A 182 -13.80 -4.11 -7.97
CA ARG A 182 -13.08 -5.37 -7.72
C ARG A 182 -11.56 -5.34 -7.92
N TRP A 183 -11.03 -4.41 -8.72
CA TRP A 183 -9.58 -4.28 -8.97
C TRP A 183 -8.93 -3.24 -8.06
N SER A 184 -9.35 -3.22 -6.80
CA SER A 184 -8.75 -2.45 -5.72
C SER A 184 -8.52 -3.34 -4.50
N GLY A 185 -7.62 -2.92 -3.60
CA GLY A 185 -7.34 -3.66 -2.37
C GLY A 185 -8.59 -3.82 -1.51
N TYR A 186 -9.36 -2.73 -1.33
CA TYR A 186 -10.60 -2.77 -0.56
C TYR A 186 -11.70 -3.59 -1.25
N GLY A 187 -11.91 -3.41 -2.55
CA GLY A 187 -12.89 -4.19 -3.30
C GLY A 187 -12.59 -5.70 -3.27
N GLU A 188 -11.33 -6.10 -3.41
CA GLU A 188 -10.90 -7.50 -3.29
C GLU A 188 -11.09 -8.04 -1.86
N ALA A 189 -10.82 -7.22 -0.84
CA ALA A 189 -10.97 -7.61 0.56
C ALA A 189 -12.43 -7.85 0.97
N VAL A 190 -13.35 -7.04 0.44
CA VAL A 190 -14.80 -7.15 0.70
C VAL A 190 -15.45 -8.22 -0.18
N GLY A 191 -15.04 -8.35 -1.44
CA GLY A 191 -15.65 -9.24 -2.44
C GLY A 191 -15.39 -10.74 -2.25
N GLY A 192 -14.84 -11.19 -1.11
CA GLY A 192 -14.50 -12.59 -0.86
C GLY A 192 -15.40 -13.26 0.18
N GLY A 193 -16.20 -14.26 -0.23
CA GLY A 193 -16.90 -15.15 0.72
C GLY A 193 -15.94 -16.04 1.54
N ALA A 194 -16.49 -17.04 2.27
CA ALA A 194 -15.72 -17.96 3.12
C ALA A 194 -14.63 -18.77 2.38
N LYS A 195 -14.75 -18.92 1.06
CA LYS A 195 -13.74 -19.54 0.16
C LYS A 195 -13.05 -18.54 -0.78
N GLY A 196 -13.21 -17.24 -0.56
CA GLY A 196 -12.86 -16.19 -1.55
C GLY A 196 -11.39 -15.76 -1.56
N ASN A 197 -10.95 -15.29 -2.73
CA ASN A 197 -9.60 -14.79 -3.04
C ASN A 197 -9.16 -13.54 -2.25
N GLY A 198 -10.01 -12.98 -1.39
CA GLY A 198 -9.73 -11.73 -0.66
C GLY A 198 -8.75 -11.86 0.50
N LYS A 199 -8.24 -13.07 0.85
CA LYS A 199 -7.35 -13.26 2.01
C LYS A 199 -6.13 -12.35 1.94
N LYS A 200 -5.38 -12.36 0.83
CA LYS A 200 -4.18 -11.52 0.63
C LYS A 200 -4.49 -10.03 0.76
N ALA A 201 -5.61 -9.58 0.20
CA ALA A 201 -6.04 -8.18 0.33
C ALA A 201 -6.37 -7.80 1.78
N ARG A 202 -7.03 -8.69 2.52
CA ARG A 202 -7.32 -8.52 3.95
C ARG A 202 -6.02 -8.46 4.77
N GLU A 203 -5.09 -9.37 4.54
CA GLU A 203 -3.77 -9.37 5.19
C GLU A 203 -3.01 -8.07 4.94
N GLY A 204 -3.01 -7.59 3.70
CA GLY A 204 -2.37 -6.33 3.31
C GLY A 204 -2.98 -5.11 4.00
N LEU A 205 -4.31 -5.01 4.04
CA LEU A 205 -5.01 -3.91 4.71
C LEU A 205 -4.86 -3.98 6.23
N VAL A 206 -4.85 -5.18 6.83
CA VAL A 206 -4.52 -5.37 8.24
C VAL A 206 -3.13 -4.82 8.52
N ARG A 207 -2.14 -5.17 7.69
CA ARG A 207 -0.78 -4.66 7.86
C ARG A 207 -0.70 -3.14 7.68
N ALA A 208 -1.43 -2.57 6.72
CA ALA A 208 -1.47 -1.12 6.53
C ALA A 208 -2.07 -0.39 7.75
N CYS A 209 -3.08 -0.99 8.39
CA CYS A 209 -3.83 -0.35 9.47
C CYS A 209 -3.24 -0.59 10.86
N MET A 210 -2.65 -1.75 11.14
CA MET A 210 -2.34 -2.18 12.51
C MET A 210 -0.85 -2.37 12.80
N SER A 211 0.03 -2.05 11.85
CA SER A 211 1.48 -2.19 12.00
C SER A 211 2.09 -1.59 13.27
N GLN A 212 1.62 -0.42 13.69
CA GLN A 212 2.02 0.27 14.92
C GLN A 212 1.62 -0.47 16.20
N LYS A 213 0.66 -1.40 16.13
CA LYS A 213 0.22 -2.26 17.25
C LYS A 213 0.95 -3.60 17.27
N GLY A 214 2.05 -3.73 16.53
CA GLY A 214 2.81 -4.99 16.40
C GLY A 214 2.10 -6.07 15.57
N VAL A 215 0.96 -5.75 14.95
CA VAL A 215 0.17 -6.68 14.13
C VAL A 215 0.75 -6.76 12.73
N GLY A 216 0.95 -7.99 12.27
CA GLY A 216 1.50 -8.29 10.95
C GLY A 216 0.42 -8.39 9.87
N PHE A 217 0.35 -9.57 9.27
CA PHE A 217 -0.52 -9.92 8.14
C PHE A 217 -1.61 -10.90 8.59
N GLU A 218 -2.16 -10.71 9.78
CA GLU A 218 -3.15 -11.61 10.39
C GLU A 218 -4.54 -11.34 9.80
N ALA A 219 -4.93 -12.11 8.77
CA ALA A 219 -6.20 -11.94 8.05
C ALA A 219 -7.44 -11.97 8.96
N GLU A 220 -7.34 -12.66 10.09
CA GLU A 220 -8.40 -12.86 11.08
C GLU A 220 -8.80 -11.53 11.73
N LYS A 221 -7.87 -10.57 11.83
CA LYS A 221 -8.13 -9.21 12.34
C LYS A 221 -8.88 -8.32 11.36
N TRP A 222 -9.19 -8.82 10.16
CA TRP A 222 -9.94 -8.07 9.16
C TRP A 222 -11.27 -7.54 9.68
N GLN A 223 -12.00 -8.27 10.54
CA GLN A 223 -13.29 -7.80 11.04
C GLN A 223 -13.19 -6.50 11.84
N GLU A 224 -12.11 -6.32 12.60
CA GLU A 224 -11.82 -5.08 13.32
C GLU A 224 -11.38 -3.98 12.35
N VAL A 225 -10.42 -4.30 11.47
CA VAL A 225 -9.87 -3.36 10.47
C VAL A 225 -10.94 -2.84 9.52
N ALA A 226 -11.80 -3.73 9.01
CA ALA A 226 -12.84 -3.41 8.05
C ALA A 226 -13.79 -2.33 8.60
N ARG A 227 -14.13 -2.37 9.88
CA ARG A 227 -15.01 -1.38 10.53
C ARG A 227 -14.36 0.00 10.57
N VAL A 228 -13.11 0.08 11.01
CA VAL A 228 -12.37 1.36 11.10
C VAL A 228 -12.09 1.91 9.70
N TYR A 229 -11.62 1.05 8.80
CA TYR A 229 -11.30 1.42 7.43
C TYR A 229 -12.55 1.85 6.66
N ARG A 230 -13.70 1.19 6.84
CA ARG A 230 -14.97 1.62 6.25
C ARG A 230 -15.41 2.98 6.75
N LYS A 231 -15.24 3.30 8.03
CA LYS A 231 -15.52 4.65 8.56
C LYS A 231 -14.62 5.69 7.91
N LEU A 232 -13.32 5.41 7.77
CA LEU A 232 -12.35 6.29 7.12
C LEU A 232 -12.76 6.58 5.66
N LEU A 233 -13.08 5.54 4.89
CA LEU A 233 -13.59 5.67 3.52
C LEU A 233 -14.91 6.46 3.50
N GLY A 234 -15.84 6.18 4.41
CA GLY A 234 -17.12 6.86 4.51
C GLY A 234 -16.99 8.37 4.73
N VAL A 235 -16.13 8.81 5.65
CA VAL A 235 -15.88 10.25 5.88
C VAL A 235 -15.32 10.94 4.63
N ALA A 236 -14.47 10.24 3.87
CA ALA A 236 -13.99 10.76 2.59
C ALA A 236 -15.09 10.87 1.54
N LEU A 237 -16.14 10.04 1.62
CA LEU A 237 -17.26 10.01 0.67
C LEU A 237 -18.39 10.99 1.01
N GLU A 238 -18.49 11.46 2.25
CA GLU A 238 -19.54 12.43 2.65
C GLU A 238 -19.42 13.71 1.81
N ARG A 239 -20.44 13.95 0.96
CA ARG A 239 -20.60 15.12 0.10
C ARG A 239 -20.69 16.38 0.96
N LYS A 240 -20.25 17.54 0.43
CA LYS A 240 -20.71 18.86 0.91
C LYS A 240 -22.23 18.81 0.92
N ALA A 241 -22.83 18.70 2.10
CA ALA A 241 -24.25 18.92 2.21
C ALA A 241 -24.52 20.38 1.82
N GLY A 242 -25.52 20.61 0.98
CA GLY A 242 -26.14 21.92 0.93
C GLY A 242 -26.66 22.31 2.32
N ARG A 243 -27.01 23.60 2.49
CA ARG A 243 -27.38 24.25 3.77
C ARG A 243 -28.23 23.42 4.75
N ALA A 244 -29.08 22.49 4.29
CA ALA A 244 -29.85 21.58 5.13
C ALA A 244 -28.99 20.57 5.92
N GLY A 245 -27.88 20.06 5.36
CA GLY A 245 -27.01 19.13 6.08
C GLY A 245 -25.91 19.81 6.90
N GLU A 246 -25.68 21.11 6.77
CA GLU A 246 -24.88 21.87 7.75
C GLU A 246 -25.58 21.94 9.11
N MET A 247 -26.91 22.09 9.13
CA MET A 247 -27.70 22.01 10.37
C MET A 247 -27.66 20.62 11.00
N VAL A 248 -27.85 19.56 10.20
CA VAL A 248 -27.79 18.17 10.69
C VAL A 248 -26.36 17.77 11.10
N ALA A 249 -25.33 18.26 10.41
CA ALA A 249 -23.93 18.04 10.78
C ALA A 249 -23.54 18.84 12.04
N ALA A 250 -24.03 20.06 12.20
CA ALA A 250 -23.85 20.84 13.43
C ALA A 250 -24.50 20.14 14.63
N GLU A 251 -25.68 19.56 14.42
CA GLU A 251 -26.43 18.85 15.45
C GLU A 251 -25.83 17.46 15.75
N LYS A 252 -25.29 16.76 14.76
CA LYS A 252 -24.45 15.56 14.95
C LYS A 252 -23.14 15.88 15.64
N LYS A 253 -22.48 17.00 15.32
CA LYS A 253 -21.24 17.46 15.97
C LYS A 253 -21.50 17.85 17.43
N LYS A 254 -22.65 18.48 17.72
CA LYS A 254 -23.14 18.76 19.08
C LYS A 254 -23.46 17.47 19.85
N ARG A 255 -24.12 16.49 19.22
CA ARG A 255 -24.41 15.19 19.83
C ARG A 255 -23.13 14.38 20.08
N LEU A 256 -22.17 14.40 19.15
CA LEU A 256 -20.89 13.73 19.31
C LEU A 256 -20.11 14.38 20.46
N ALA A 257 -20.01 15.71 20.49
CA ALA A 257 -19.39 16.43 21.60
C ALA A 257 -20.08 16.16 22.96
N ALA A 258 -21.41 16.08 23.00
CA ALA A 258 -22.16 15.76 24.21
C ALA A 258 -21.99 14.29 24.67
N VAL A 259 -21.76 13.36 23.74
CA VAL A 259 -21.42 11.97 24.06
C VAL A 259 -19.98 11.87 24.55
N THR A 260 -19.05 12.64 23.96
CA THR A 260 -17.65 12.74 24.39
C THR A 260 -17.55 13.35 25.80
N ASP A 261 -18.30 14.40 26.11
CA ASP A 261 -18.37 15.01 27.45
C ASP A 261 -18.95 14.02 28.48
N LYS A 262 -20.00 13.26 28.12
CA LYS A 262 -20.56 12.22 28.99
C LYS A 262 -19.61 11.05 29.25
N LEU A 263 -18.76 10.70 28.27
CA LEU A 263 -17.73 9.67 28.41
C LEU A 263 -16.57 10.16 29.29
N LEU A 264 -16.16 11.43 29.14
CA LEU A 264 -15.14 12.07 29.97
C LEU A 264 -15.59 12.22 31.44
N GLN A 265 -16.86 12.59 31.69
CA GLN A 265 -17.40 12.72 33.05
C GLN A 265 -17.61 11.38 33.76
N ARG A 266 -17.77 10.26 33.04
CA ARG A 266 -17.88 8.91 33.62
C ARG A 266 -16.52 8.25 33.91
N GLY A 267 -15.41 8.88 33.51
CA GLY A 267 -14.05 8.35 33.61
C GLY A 267 -13.32 8.57 34.95
N ALA A 268 -13.99 9.01 36.01
CA ALA A 268 -13.40 9.11 37.34
C ALA A 268 -13.61 7.81 38.13
N LYS A 269 -12.96 6.72 37.69
CA LYS A 269 -12.57 5.54 38.48
C LYS A 269 -11.66 4.67 37.59
N SER A 270 -10.43 4.44 38.06
CA SER A 270 -9.35 3.66 37.41
C SER A 270 -9.79 2.20 37.19
N ASP A 271 -9.24 1.37 36.29
CA ASP A 271 -7.91 1.27 35.67
C ASP A 271 -8.03 0.75 34.22
N GLY A 272 -7.10 1.15 33.33
CA GLY A 272 -7.02 0.66 31.94
C GLY A 272 -7.28 1.68 30.81
N ASN A 273 -7.46 2.97 31.14
CA ASN A 273 -7.95 4.00 30.20
C ASN A 273 -6.90 4.69 29.31
N ALA A 274 -5.59 4.64 29.62
CA ALA A 274 -4.59 5.40 28.84
C ALA A 274 -4.47 4.92 27.38
N VAL A 275 -4.46 3.60 27.15
CA VAL A 275 -4.33 3.00 25.81
C VAL A 275 -5.59 3.22 24.96
N LYS A 276 -6.78 3.20 25.57
CA LYS A 276 -8.05 3.48 24.87
C LYS A 276 -8.17 4.94 24.48
N GLN A 277 -7.69 5.85 25.32
CA GLN A 277 -7.75 7.29 25.08
C GLN A 277 -6.83 7.72 23.92
N GLU A 278 -5.64 7.13 23.81
CA GLU A 278 -4.73 7.35 22.66
C GLU A 278 -5.30 6.78 21.35
N ASP A 279 -5.91 5.60 21.40
CA ASP A 279 -6.54 4.97 20.23
C ASP A 279 -7.73 5.82 19.70
N ASP A 280 -8.56 6.35 20.59
CA ASP A 280 -9.70 7.20 20.23
C ASP A 280 -9.25 8.56 19.65
N GLU A 281 -8.19 9.16 20.21
CA GLU A 281 -7.64 10.43 19.72
C GLU A 281 -6.95 10.26 18.35
N MET A 282 -6.25 9.15 18.12
CA MET A 282 -5.67 8.81 16.82
C MET A 282 -6.75 8.61 15.75
N VAL A 283 -7.83 7.89 16.09
CA VAL A 283 -8.97 7.69 15.18
C VAL A 283 -9.64 9.02 14.82
N LEU A 284 -9.81 9.92 15.79
CA LEU A 284 -10.34 11.28 15.56
C LEU A 284 -9.48 12.07 14.57
N ARG A 285 -8.15 12.10 14.76
CA ARG A 285 -7.21 12.79 13.86
C ARG A 285 -7.25 12.24 12.44
N GLU A 286 -7.36 10.92 12.28
CA GLU A 286 -7.49 10.29 10.97
C GLU A 286 -8.81 10.67 10.28
N MET A 287 -9.92 10.70 11.03
CA MET A 287 -11.22 11.11 10.50
C MET A 287 -11.21 12.57 10.02
N GLU A 288 -10.53 13.48 10.73
CA GLU A 288 -10.37 14.88 10.30
C GLU A 288 -9.61 14.99 8.96
N MET A 289 -8.58 14.17 8.77
CA MET A 289 -7.82 14.12 7.52
C MET A 289 -8.56 13.41 6.39
N ALA A 290 -9.44 12.44 6.68
CA ALA A 290 -10.11 11.61 5.69
C ALA A 290 -10.89 12.42 4.64
N ALA A 291 -11.46 13.55 5.08
CA ALA A 291 -12.11 14.54 4.23
C ALA A 291 -11.23 15.07 3.08
N MET A 292 -9.90 14.98 3.16
CA MET A 292 -9.02 15.40 2.09
C MET A 292 -8.94 14.37 0.94
N LEU A 293 -9.25 13.10 1.23
CA LEU A 293 -9.06 11.97 0.31
C LEU A 293 -10.07 11.94 -0.84
N ARG A 294 -11.13 12.75 -0.76
CA ARG A 294 -12.07 13.02 -1.87
C ARG A 294 -11.44 13.83 -2.99
N HIS A 295 -10.35 14.54 -2.72
CA HIS A 295 -9.61 15.29 -3.72
C HIS A 295 -8.32 14.58 -4.13
N ARG A 296 -7.76 14.99 -5.27
CA ARG A 296 -6.42 14.56 -5.66
C ARG A 296 -5.40 15.19 -4.72
N VAL A 297 -4.62 14.35 -4.04
CA VAL A 297 -3.54 14.76 -3.14
C VAL A 297 -2.19 14.55 -3.82
N ARG A 298 -1.59 15.61 -4.36
CA ARG A 298 -0.32 15.51 -5.11
C ARG A 298 0.81 14.90 -4.28
N TYR A 299 0.87 15.23 -2.98
CA TYR A 299 1.89 14.70 -2.06
C TYR A 299 1.93 13.18 -2.08
N PHE A 300 0.79 12.50 -2.17
CA PHE A 300 0.73 11.04 -2.13
C PHE A 300 1.40 10.40 -3.35
N THR A 301 1.56 11.13 -4.45
CA THR A 301 2.21 10.62 -5.68
C THR A 301 3.57 11.24 -5.96
N ALA A 302 3.85 12.43 -5.42
CA ALA A 302 5.03 13.24 -5.77
C ALA A 302 5.83 13.72 -4.55
N GLY A 303 5.45 13.33 -3.33
CA GLY A 303 6.04 13.81 -2.08
C GLY A 303 7.44 13.26 -1.75
N ALA A 304 7.91 12.28 -2.53
CA ALA A 304 9.15 11.50 -2.33
C ALA A 304 9.18 10.65 -1.05
N VAL A 305 8.87 11.24 0.11
CA VAL A 305 8.72 10.54 1.40
C VAL A 305 7.52 11.16 2.12
N ILE A 306 6.66 10.33 2.72
CA ILE A 306 5.52 10.75 3.55
C ILE A 306 5.53 9.99 4.88
N GLY A 307 5.35 10.73 5.97
CA GLY A 307 5.25 10.18 7.32
C GLY A 307 5.17 11.28 8.38
N SER A 308 5.51 10.93 9.60
CA SER A 308 5.76 11.81 10.72
C SER A 308 6.92 12.76 10.41
N LYS A 309 6.99 13.88 11.14
CA LYS A 309 8.09 14.85 10.98
C LYS A 309 9.45 14.18 11.22
N MET A 310 9.53 13.32 12.25
CA MET A 310 10.73 12.58 12.61
C MET A 310 11.16 11.65 11.48
N PHE A 311 10.26 10.80 10.99
CA PHE A 311 10.55 9.87 9.90
C PHE A 311 11.07 10.57 8.65
N VAL A 312 10.42 11.65 8.22
CA VAL A 312 10.87 12.40 7.03
C VAL A 312 12.26 13.00 7.23
N ASN A 313 12.56 13.49 8.43
CA ASN A 313 13.88 14.03 8.76
C ASN A 313 14.96 12.95 8.90
N GLU A 314 14.62 11.76 9.40
CA GLU A 314 15.54 10.61 9.43
C GLU A 314 15.93 10.16 8.02
N VAL A 315 14.94 9.99 7.13
CA VAL A 315 15.20 9.65 5.73
C VAL A 315 15.99 10.76 5.02
N PHE A 316 15.72 12.03 5.36
CA PHE A 316 16.50 13.16 4.85
C PHE A 316 17.97 13.08 5.29
N ALA A 317 18.23 12.80 6.57
CA ALA A 317 19.58 12.70 7.10
C ALA A 317 20.37 11.56 6.44
N GLN A 318 19.74 10.41 6.21
CA GLN A 318 20.35 9.28 5.49
C GLN A 318 20.67 9.59 4.03
N ALA A 319 19.95 10.54 3.41
CA ALA A 319 20.14 10.96 2.03
C ALA A 319 20.73 12.37 1.93
N ARG A 320 21.43 12.86 2.96
CA ARG A 320 21.84 14.26 3.09
C ARG A 320 22.65 14.77 1.89
N GLU A 321 23.50 13.92 1.34
CA GLU A 321 24.33 14.17 0.15
C GLU A 321 23.52 14.54 -1.11
N ARG A 322 22.23 14.17 -1.17
CA ARG A 322 21.34 14.45 -2.32
C ARG A 322 20.69 15.83 -2.28
N PHE A 323 20.99 16.65 -1.28
CA PHE A 323 20.35 17.94 -1.05
C PHE A 323 21.37 19.08 -0.88
N SER A 324 20.97 20.27 -1.33
CA SER A 324 21.76 21.51 -1.17
C SER A 324 22.11 21.80 0.29
N GLU A 325 23.26 22.43 0.54
CA GLU A 325 23.73 22.80 1.89
C GLU A 325 22.81 23.74 2.67
N ILE A 326 22.01 24.54 1.94
CA ILE A 326 21.03 25.47 2.50
C ILE A 326 19.89 24.72 3.19
N ARG A 327 19.54 23.52 2.72
CA ARG A 327 18.43 22.74 3.25
C ARG A 327 18.86 22.03 4.53
N LYS A 328 18.39 22.54 5.68
CA LYS A 328 18.75 22.00 7.01
C LYS A 328 17.86 20.84 7.47
N ASP A 329 16.63 20.77 7.00
CA ASP A 329 15.68 19.71 7.34
C ASP A 329 14.89 19.18 6.13
N GLY A 330 14.32 17.99 6.31
CA GLY A 330 13.56 17.27 5.30
C GLY A 330 12.07 17.62 5.28
N ALA A 331 11.46 17.71 6.46
CA ALA A 331 10.01 17.74 6.59
C ALA A 331 9.39 19.06 6.08
N ARG A 332 8.39 18.96 5.22
CA ARG A 332 7.56 20.07 4.72
C ARG A 332 6.10 19.79 5.03
N ALA A 333 5.42 20.79 5.60
CA ALA A 333 4.00 20.71 5.89
C ALA A 333 3.20 20.63 4.59
N MET A 334 2.15 19.82 4.57
CA MET A 334 1.26 19.70 3.42
C MET A 334 0.36 20.93 3.28
N LYS A 335 0.13 21.37 2.04
CA LYS A 335 -0.65 22.55 1.66
C LYS A 335 -1.81 22.19 0.71
N GLY A 336 -2.65 23.16 0.37
CA GLY A 336 -3.75 23.01 -0.59
C GLY A 336 -4.74 21.93 -0.18
N ASN A 337 -5.12 21.05 -1.11
CA ASN A 337 -6.06 19.94 -0.86
C ASN A 337 -5.60 18.97 0.24
N ALA A 338 -4.35 19.02 0.68
CA ALA A 338 -3.80 18.18 1.75
C ALA A 338 -3.63 18.92 3.09
N GLN A 339 -4.15 20.15 3.21
CA GLN A 339 -3.99 20.98 4.41
C GLN A 339 -4.56 20.32 5.68
N ALA A 340 -5.59 19.49 5.56
CA ALA A 340 -6.14 18.75 6.69
C ALA A 340 -5.11 17.84 7.38
N ALA A 341 -4.07 17.39 6.65
CA ALA A 341 -2.99 16.59 7.21
C ALA A 341 -1.88 17.39 7.90
N ARG A 342 -1.96 18.72 7.91
CA ARG A 342 -0.95 19.60 8.49
C ARG A 342 -0.77 19.28 9.98
N GLY A 343 0.49 19.09 10.40
CA GLY A 343 0.84 18.72 11.77
C GLY A 343 0.86 17.22 12.02
N GLN A 344 0.13 16.43 11.23
CA GLN A 344 0.08 14.96 11.35
C GLN A 344 1.00 14.28 10.32
N LEU A 345 0.87 14.65 9.03
CA LEU A 345 1.70 14.12 7.95
C LEU A 345 2.58 15.20 7.34
N TRP A 346 3.80 14.80 7.04
CA TRP A 346 4.85 15.61 6.47
C TRP A 346 5.33 14.97 5.18
N SER A 347 5.76 15.80 4.24
CA SER A 347 6.33 15.38 2.96
C SER A 347 7.78 15.82 2.87
N MET A 348 8.63 15.06 2.17
CA MET A 348 9.99 15.51 1.86
C MET A 348 10.03 16.54 0.74
N ARG A 349 8.99 16.68 -0.08
CA ARG A 349 8.89 17.77 -1.07
C ARG A 349 7.93 18.86 -0.59
N ASP A 350 8.34 20.10 -0.80
CA ASP A 350 7.42 21.24 -0.81
C ASP A 350 6.84 21.35 -2.23
N LEU A 351 5.63 20.84 -2.41
CA LEU A 351 4.95 20.90 -3.69
C LEU A 351 4.18 22.21 -3.77
N GLN A 352 4.20 22.86 -4.94
CA GLN A 352 3.22 23.88 -5.27
C GLN A 352 1.89 23.16 -5.52
N VAL A 353 0.91 23.38 -4.64
CA VAL A 353 -0.35 22.63 -4.59
C VAL A 353 -1.49 23.48 -5.10
#